data_AF-A0A7W8KPR6-F1
#
_entry.id   AF-A0A7W8KPR6-F1
#
_cell.length_a   1.000
_cell.length_b   1.000
_cell.length_c   1.000
_cell.angle_alpha   90.00
_cell.angle_beta   90.00
_cell.angle_gamma   90.00
#
_symmetry.space_group_name_H-M   'P 1'
#
loop_
_entity.id
_entity.type
_entity.pdbx_description
1 polymer ?
#
loop_
_entity_poly.entity_id
_entity_poly.type
_entity_poly.pdbx_seq_one_letter_code
_entity_poly.pdbx_strand_id
1 'polypeptide(L)'
;MKVLVPVKRVVDYNVKVRVKSDGTGVDIANVKMSMNPFDEIAVEEAVRLKEGGKVTEVIAVSAGVTQCQETLRTAMAIGADRGILAEVGADVELQPLAVAKILKALAEKEQPQLIILGKQAIDDDCNQTGQMLAALLGWPQATFASKVVLEDGKVTVTREVDGGLETLALSLPAIITTDLRLNEPRYVTLPNIMKAKKKQLDIVKPDELGVDVAPRVKTLKVAEPPKRSAGVKVPDVATLVAKLKNEAKVI
;
A
#
# COMPACT_ATOMS: atom_id res chain seq x y z
N MET A 1 -13.98 17.86 1.59
CA MET A 1 -13.04 17.67 0.46
C MET A 1 -13.00 16.22 0.03
N LYS A 2 -12.57 15.92 -1.21
CA LYS A 2 -12.39 14.55 -1.70
C LYS A 2 -11.01 14.01 -1.32
N VAL A 3 -10.96 12.73 -0.96
CA VAL A 3 -9.72 11.96 -0.73
C VAL A 3 -9.66 10.79 -1.69
N LEU A 4 -8.50 10.60 -2.32
CA LEU A 4 -8.21 9.42 -3.14
C LEU A 4 -7.37 8.44 -2.31
N VAL A 5 -7.76 7.18 -2.27
CA VAL A 5 -7.06 6.14 -1.51
C VAL A 5 -6.69 4.97 -2.42
N PRO A 6 -5.44 4.93 -2.91
CA PRO A 6 -4.94 3.79 -3.66
C PRO A 6 -4.80 2.56 -2.75
N VAL A 7 -5.32 1.42 -3.21
CA VAL A 7 -5.26 0.13 -2.55
C VAL A 7 -4.75 -0.93 -3.52
N LYS A 8 -3.88 -1.83 -3.06
CA LYS A 8 -3.29 -2.90 -3.85
C LYS A 8 -3.77 -4.26 -3.35
N ARG A 9 -4.04 -5.16 -4.30
CA ARG A 9 -4.28 -6.58 -4.07
C ARG A 9 -2.95 -7.32 -4.07
N VAL A 10 -2.61 -7.96 -2.95
CA VAL A 10 -1.34 -8.67 -2.75
C VAL A 10 -1.60 -10.05 -2.18
N VAL A 11 -0.56 -10.89 -2.12
CA VAL A 11 -0.64 -12.17 -1.38
C VAL A 11 -0.84 -11.86 0.10
N ASP A 12 -1.73 -12.60 0.77
CA ASP A 12 -1.97 -12.43 2.20
C ASP A 12 -0.66 -12.60 3.00
N TYR A 13 -0.38 -11.67 3.91
CA TYR A 13 0.89 -11.62 4.64
C TYR A 13 1.17 -12.87 5.50
N ASN A 14 0.15 -13.69 5.78
CA ASN A 14 0.32 -14.97 6.50
C ASN A 14 0.73 -16.12 5.57
N VAL A 15 0.71 -15.93 4.25
CA VAL A 15 1.04 -16.97 3.29
C VAL A 15 2.54 -16.98 3.03
N LYS A 16 3.14 -18.16 3.24
CA LYS A 16 4.52 -18.41 2.80
C LYS A 16 4.56 -18.64 1.29
N VAL A 17 5.01 -17.62 0.57
CA VAL A 17 5.22 -17.68 -0.88
C VAL A 17 6.34 -18.64 -1.27
N ARG A 18 6.27 -19.16 -2.49
CA ARG A 18 7.31 -20.00 -3.10
C ARG A 18 7.71 -19.43 -4.45
N VAL A 19 8.98 -19.56 -4.80
CA VAL A 19 9.47 -19.20 -6.13
C VAL A 19 9.06 -20.30 -7.11
N LYS A 20 8.64 -19.91 -8.32
CA LYS A 20 8.35 -20.86 -9.39
C LYS A 20 9.59 -21.67 -9.74
N SER A 21 9.41 -22.92 -10.17
CA SER A 21 10.51 -23.80 -10.57
C SER A 21 11.31 -23.26 -11.77
N ASP A 22 10.67 -22.47 -12.63
CA ASP A 22 11.29 -21.80 -13.78
C ASP A 22 12.04 -20.49 -13.42
N GLY A 23 11.96 -20.04 -12.15
CA GLY A 23 12.61 -18.82 -11.68
C GLY A 23 12.04 -17.53 -12.27
N THR A 24 10.87 -17.56 -12.91
CA THR A 24 10.25 -16.38 -13.55
C THR A 24 9.55 -15.46 -12.56
N GLY A 25 9.25 -15.94 -11.35
CA GLY A 25 8.52 -15.17 -10.35
C GLY A 25 8.10 -16.01 -9.14
N VAL A 26 7.14 -15.48 -8.39
CA VAL A 26 6.49 -16.14 -7.27
C VAL A 26 5.26 -16.91 -7.76
N ASP A 27 5.01 -18.10 -7.19
CA ASP A 27 3.80 -18.86 -7.45
C ASP A 27 2.61 -18.30 -6.64
N ILE A 28 1.65 -17.72 -7.36
CA ILE A 28 0.45 -17.09 -6.79
C ILE A 28 -0.85 -17.74 -7.27
N ALA A 29 -0.79 -18.88 -7.96
CA ALA A 29 -1.97 -19.44 -8.64
C ALA A 29 -3.09 -19.85 -7.67
N ASN A 30 -2.74 -20.37 -6.49
CA ASN A 30 -3.68 -20.91 -5.49
C ASN A 30 -3.43 -20.34 -4.10
N VAL A 31 -2.92 -19.11 -4.02
CA VAL A 31 -2.67 -18.44 -2.74
C VAL A 31 -3.81 -17.49 -2.40
N LYS A 32 -4.08 -17.34 -1.09
CA LYS A 32 -5.02 -16.35 -0.61
C LYS A 32 -4.46 -14.96 -0.90
N MET A 33 -5.28 -14.11 -1.50
CA MET A 33 -4.96 -12.71 -1.78
C MET A 33 -5.77 -11.81 -0.84
N SER A 34 -5.22 -10.67 -0.47
CA SER A 34 -5.87 -9.69 0.42
C SER A 34 -5.54 -8.26 0.00
N MET A 35 -6.12 -7.29 0.71
CA MET A 35 -5.63 -5.92 0.66
C MET A 35 -4.22 -5.87 1.28
N ASN A 36 -3.35 -5.02 0.73
CA ASN A 36 -2.07 -4.72 1.35
C ASN A 36 -2.29 -4.07 2.74
N PRO A 37 -1.60 -4.54 3.80
CA PRO A 37 -1.85 -4.05 5.17
C PRO A 37 -1.70 -2.53 5.35
N PHE A 38 -0.74 -1.91 4.66
CA PHE A 38 -0.56 -0.45 4.72
C PHE A 38 -1.73 0.31 4.06
N ASP A 39 -2.38 -0.31 3.08
CA ASP A 39 -3.50 0.30 2.38
C ASP A 39 -4.78 0.21 3.22
N GLU A 40 -4.94 -0.83 4.05
CA GLU A 40 -6.04 -0.90 5.03
C GLU A 40 -5.98 0.28 6.01
N ILE A 41 -4.77 0.65 6.44
CA ILE A 41 -4.50 1.81 7.30
C ILE A 41 -4.81 3.12 6.58
N ALA A 42 -4.46 3.22 5.29
CA ALA A 42 -4.78 4.39 4.46
C ALA A 42 -6.29 4.58 4.30
N VAL A 43 -7.04 3.48 4.07
CA VAL A 43 -8.50 3.52 4.00
C VAL A 43 -9.11 3.91 5.35
N GLU A 44 -8.65 3.31 6.44
CA GLU A 44 -9.14 3.65 7.78
C GLU A 44 -8.92 5.13 8.10
N GLU A 45 -7.73 5.68 7.81
CA GLU A 45 -7.45 7.09 8.07
C GLU A 45 -8.38 8.01 7.27
N ALA A 46 -8.58 7.73 5.98
CA ALA A 46 -9.49 8.50 5.14
C ALA A 46 -10.94 8.45 5.67
N VAL A 47 -11.38 7.30 6.18
CA VAL A 47 -12.70 7.13 6.78
C VAL A 47 -12.82 7.87 8.11
N ARG A 48 -11.81 7.84 8.98
CA ARG A 48 -11.78 8.62 10.23
C ARG A 48 -11.86 10.12 9.95
N LEU A 49 -11.11 10.61 8.96
CA LEU A 49 -11.19 12.03 8.55
C LEU A 49 -12.59 12.40 8.02
N LYS A 50 -13.28 11.47 7.36
CA LYS A 50 -14.66 11.65 6.92
C LYS A 50 -15.65 11.68 8.08
N GLU A 51 -15.52 10.75 9.02
CA GLU A 51 -16.34 10.71 10.24
C GLU A 51 -16.14 11.96 11.12
N GLY A 52 -14.93 12.52 11.11
CA GLY A 52 -14.62 13.83 11.72
C GLY A 52 -15.12 15.05 10.94
N GLY A 53 -15.87 14.87 9.85
CA GLY A 53 -16.46 15.94 9.05
C GLY A 53 -15.47 16.73 8.19
N LYS A 54 -14.21 16.29 8.10
CA LYS A 54 -13.14 16.96 7.32
C LYS A 54 -13.16 16.55 5.85
N VAL A 55 -13.53 15.29 5.59
CA VAL A 55 -13.63 14.69 4.26
C VAL A 55 -15.09 14.46 3.92
N THR A 56 -15.46 14.72 2.66
CA THR A 56 -16.83 14.58 2.17
C THR A 56 -17.02 13.34 1.31
N GLU A 57 -15.95 12.86 0.67
CA GLU A 57 -15.97 11.68 -0.19
C GLU A 57 -14.61 10.98 -0.13
N VAL A 58 -14.63 9.66 0.01
CA VAL A 58 -13.45 8.77 -0.04
C VAL A 58 -13.57 7.89 -1.27
N ILE A 59 -12.65 8.04 -2.21
CA ILE A 59 -12.62 7.28 -3.48
C ILE A 59 -11.48 6.26 -3.38
N ALA A 60 -11.81 4.97 -3.31
CA ALA A 60 -10.82 3.91 -3.33
C ALA A 60 -10.41 3.62 -4.78
N VAL A 61 -9.10 3.44 -5.04
CA VAL A 61 -8.58 3.16 -6.38
C VAL A 61 -7.68 1.94 -6.35
N SER A 62 -7.82 1.04 -7.32
CA SER A 62 -6.86 -0.06 -7.52
C SER A 62 -6.47 -0.09 -9.00
N ALA A 63 -5.20 -0.36 -9.27
CA ALA A 63 -4.72 -0.67 -10.62
C ALA A 63 -4.30 -2.13 -10.66
N GLY A 64 -4.81 -2.90 -11.63
CA GLY A 64 -4.54 -4.33 -11.70
C GLY A 64 -5.60 -5.09 -12.47
N VAL A 65 -5.61 -6.41 -12.28
CA VAL A 65 -6.56 -7.33 -12.91
C VAL A 65 -7.97 -7.18 -12.35
N THR A 66 -8.97 -7.76 -13.03
CA THR A 66 -10.39 -7.73 -12.62
C THR A 66 -10.61 -8.16 -11.17
N GLN A 67 -9.80 -9.08 -10.64
CA GLN A 67 -9.89 -9.56 -9.24
C GLN A 67 -9.61 -8.46 -8.20
N CYS A 68 -8.97 -7.35 -8.58
CA CYS A 68 -8.82 -6.17 -7.72
C CYS A 68 -10.16 -5.54 -7.32
N GLN A 69 -11.26 -5.85 -8.04
CA GLN A 69 -12.59 -5.45 -7.60
C GLN A 69 -12.93 -5.96 -6.19
N GLU A 70 -12.47 -7.15 -5.81
CA GLU A 70 -12.70 -7.69 -4.46
C GLU A 70 -12.05 -6.80 -3.38
N THR A 71 -10.81 -6.37 -3.61
CA THR A 71 -10.08 -5.45 -2.74
C THR A 71 -10.78 -4.09 -2.63
N LEU A 72 -11.28 -3.55 -3.75
CA LEU A 72 -12.07 -2.32 -3.75
C LEU A 72 -13.39 -2.46 -2.98
N ARG A 73 -14.05 -3.62 -3.07
CA ARG A 73 -15.26 -3.92 -2.28
C ARG A 73 -14.95 -3.97 -0.78
N THR A 74 -13.79 -4.51 -0.40
CA THR A 74 -13.32 -4.44 1.00
C THR A 74 -13.11 -3.00 1.45
N ALA A 75 -12.43 -2.14 0.66
CA ALA A 75 -12.25 -0.73 0.99
C ALA A 75 -13.59 0.01 1.18
N MET A 76 -14.55 -0.28 0.30
CA MET A 76 -15.93 0.24 0.38
C MET A 76 -16.71 -0.28 1.58
N ALA A 77 -16.40 -1.49 2.06
CA ALA A 77 -17.02 -2.07 3.24
C ALA A 77 -16.41 -1.50 4.54
N ILE A 78 -15.13 -1.12 4.52
CA ILE A 78 -14.48 -0.35 5.60
C ILE A 78 -15.14 1.04 5.71
N GLY A 79 -15.33 1.72 4.59
CA GLY A 79 -16.05 3.00 4.59
C GLY A 79 -15.89 3.89 3.36
N ALA A 80 -15.09 3.50 2.36
CA ALA A 80 -14.95 4.26 1.12
C ALA A 80 -16.31 4.41 0.39
N ASP A 81 -16.56 5.55 -0.23
CA ASP A 81 -17.85 5.87 -0.87
C ASP A 81 -18.06 5.10 -2.17
N ARG A 82 -17.03 5.05 -3.01
CA ARG A 82 -17.01 4.32 -4.28
C ARG A 82 -15.60 3.86 -4.63
N GLY A 83 -15.52 2.99 -5.64
CA GLY A 83 -14.26 2.45 -6.15
C GLY A 83 -14.01 2.82 -7.61
N ILE A 84 -12.74 2.90 -7.99
CA ILE A 84 -12.29 2.96 -9.39
C ILE A 84 -11.26 1.84 -9.60
N LEU A 85 -11.52 0.97 -10.56
CA LEU A 85 -10.54 0.00 -11.06
C LEU A 85 -9.91 0.54 -12.34
N ALA A 86 -8.60 0.78 -12.31
CA ALA A 86 -7.80 0.89 -13.53
C ALA A 86 -7.39 -0.53 -13.98
N GLU A 87 -8.20 -1.11 -14.86
CA GLU A 87 -8.10 -2.51 -15.25
C GLU A 87 -6.98 -2.73 -16.29
N VAL A 88 -6.11 -3.71 -16.01
CA VAL A 88 -5.08 -4.19 -16.94
C VAL A 88 -5.22 -5.69 -17.20
N GLY A 89 -4.67 -6.15 -18.32
CA GLY A 89 -4.57 -7.57 -18.64
C GLY A 89 -3.76 -8.34 -17.59
N ALA A 90 -4.05 -9.63 -17.42
CA ALA A 90 -3.36 -10.49 -16.45
C ALA A 90 -1.88 -10.74 -16.79
N ASP A 91 -1.48 -10.45 -18.02
CA ASP A 91 -0.13 -10.51 -18.57
C ASP A 91 0.66 -9.20 -18.37
N VAL A 92 0.02 -8.12 -17.90
CA VAL A 92 0.64 -6.82 -17.71
C VAL A 92 1.25 -6.73 -16.31
N GLU A 93 2.58 -6.58 -16.24
CA GLU A 93 3.31 -6.28 -15.01
C GLU A 93 3.28 -4.76 -14.73
N LEU A 94 2.51 -4.34 -13.72
CA LEU A 94 2.46 -2.95 -13.30
C LEU A 94 3.61 -2.61 -12.35
N GLN A 95 4.49 -1.71 -12.77
CA GLN A 95 5.56 -1.14 -11.95
C GLN A 95 5.09 0.14 -11.23
N PRO A 96 5.73 0.53 -10.10
CA PRO A 96 5.35 1.73 -9.35
C PRO A 96 5.19 3.00 -10.19
N LEU A 97 6.03 3.19 -11.22
CA LEU A 97 5.94 4.34 -12.13
C LEU A 97 4.64 4.34 -12.95
N ALA A 98 4.22 3.18 -13.48
CA ALA A 98 2.98 3.06 -14.23
C ALA A 98 1.77 3.34 -13.32
N VAL A 99 1.78 2.78 -12.11
CA VAL A 99 0.75 3.03 -11.10
C VAL A 99 0.69 4.51 -10.74
N ALA A 100 1.82 5.17 -10.49
CA ALA A 100 1.87 6.60 -10.19
C ALA A 100 1.31 7.47 -11.34
N LYS A 101 1.56 7.11 -12.61
CA LYS A 101 0.97 7.82 -13.76
C LYS A 101 -0.55 7.62 -13.86
N ILE A 102 -1.05 6.41 -13.63
CA ILE A 102 -2.49 6.12 -13.56
C ILE A 102 -3.13 6.98 -12.46
N LEU A 103 -2.53 6.98 -11.27
CA LEU A 103 -3.02 7.76 -10.14
C LEU A 103 -2.98 9.26 -10.40
N LYS A 104 -1.97 9.78 -11.11
CA LYS A 104 -1.94 11.18 -11.57
C LYS A 104 -3.14 11.50 -12.45
N ALA A 105 -3.40 10.70 -13.48
CA ALA A 105 -4.52 10.94 -14.39
C ALA A 105 -5.88 10.89 -13.65
N LEU A 106 -6.03 9.95 -12.71
CA LEU A 106 -7.21 9.87 -11.86
C LEU A 106 -7.32 11.05 -10.90
N ALA A 107 -6.22 11.54 -10.33
CA ALA A 107 -6.21 12.74 -9.50
C ALA A 107 -6.61 13.98 -10.31
N GLU A 108 -6.14 14.12 -11.55
CA GLU A 108 -6.55 15.20 -12.46
C GLU A 108 -8.04 15.15 -12.81
N LYS A 109 -8.62 13.95 -12.92
CA LYS A 109 -10.06 13.78 -13.18
C LYS A 109 -10.92 14.02 -11.95
N GLU A 110 -10.53 13.45 -10.82
CA GLU A 110 -11.34 13.43 -9.59
C GLU A 110 -11.14 14.66 -8.71
N GLN A 111 -10.02 15.38 -8.91
CA GLN A 111 -9.62 16.58 -8.17
C GLN A 111 -9.63 16.38 -6.64
N PRO A 112 -8.98 15.32 -6.10
CA PRO A 112 -8.85 15.15 -4.67
C PRO A 112 -7.98 16.26 -4.07
N GLN A 113 -8.22 16.61 -2.82
CA GLN A 113 -7.35 17.53 -2.07
C GLN A 113 -6.31 16.80 -1.24
N LEU A 114 -6.46 15.49 -1.07
CA LEU A 114 -5.52 14.65 -0.34
C LEU A 114 -5.50 13.27 -0.96
N ILE A 115 -4.31 12.69 -1.09
CA ILE A 115 -4.12 11.30 -1.49
C ILE A 115 -3.42 10.57 -0.36
N ILE A 116 -4.01 9.48 0.13
CA ILE A 116 -3.45 8.66 1.22
C ILE A 116 -3.19 7.27 0.66
N LEU A 117 -1.94 6.80 0.69
CA LEU A 117 -1.55 5.46 0.23
C LEU A 117 -0.76 4.72 1.33
N GLY A 118 -0.62 3.41 1.23
CA GLY A 118 0.35 2.68 2.06
C GLY A 118 1.80 3.10 1.79
N LYS A 119 2.69 2.97 2.78
CA LYS A 119 4.12 3.28 2.57
C LYS A 119 4.79 2.41 1.52
N GLN A 120 4.44 1.12 1.49
CA GLN A 120 4.95 0.13 0.55
C GLN A 120 3.89 -0.94 0.34
N ALA A 121 4.03 -1.71 -0.75
CA ALA A 121 3.31 -2.95 -0.92
C ALA A 121 4.22 -4.12 -0.51
N ILE A 122 3.68 -5.09 0.23
CA ILE A 122 4.47 -6.19 0.80
C ILE A 122 4.96 -7.23 -0.22
N ASP A 123 4.53 -7.13 -1.48
CA ASP A 123 4.91 -8.04 -2.55
C ASP A 123 6.12 -7.54 -3.35
N ASP A 124 6.18 -6.25 -3.65
CA ASP A 124 7.30 -5.60 -4.35
C ASP A 124 8.28 -4.88 -3.43
N ASP A 125 7.88 -4.59 -2.19
CA ASP A 125 8.63 -3.85 -1.16
C ASP A 125 9.28 -2.55 -1.67
N CYS A 126 8.69 -1.92 -2.69
CA CYS A 126 9.37 -0.85 -3.43
C CYS A 126 9.43 0.48 -2.66
N ASN A 127 8.40 0.78 -1.86
CA ASN A 127 8.26 2.07 -1.17
C ASN A 127 8.45 3.28 -2.13
N GLN A 128 7.80 3.28 -3.29
CA GLN A 128 8.07 4.26 -4.37
C GLN A 128 6.83 5.02 -4.86
N THR A 129 5.69 4.34 -4.99
CA THR A 129 4.51 4.85 -5.71
C THR A 129 4.03 6.20 -5.19
N GLY A 130 3.95 6.38 -3.86
CA GLY A 130 3.51 7.63 -3.25
C GLY A 130 4.43 8.81 -3.57
N GLN A 131 5.74 8.61 -3.46
CA GLN A 131 6.73 9.67 -3.72
C GLN A 131 6.84 10.00 -5.22
N MET A 132 6.73 8.98 -6.09
CA MET A 132 6.67 9.19 -7.54
C MET A 132 5.43 10.01 -7.91
N LEU A 133 4.26 9.69 -7.34
CA LEU A 133 3.02 10.42 -7.58
C LEU A 133 3.15 11.88 -7.14
N ALA A 134 3.76 12.13 -5.98
CA ALA A 134 4.00 13.49 -5.48
C ALA A 134 4.87 14.30 -6.43
N ALA A 135 5.96 13.70 -6.92
CA ALA A 135 6.84 14.33 -7.91
C ALA A 135 6.11 14.62 -9.24
N LEU A 136 5.29 13.68 -9.72
CA LEU A 136 4.55 13.82 -10.97
C LEU A 136 3.44 14.89 -10.91
N LEU A 137 2.82 15.08 -9.74
CA LEU A 137 1.80 16.11 -9.51
C LEU A 137 2.40 17.46 -9.05
N GLY A 138 3.66 17.47 -8.63
CA GLY A 138 4.28 18.64 -7.98
C GLY A 138 3.68 18.93 -6.60
N TRP A 139 3.17 17.92 -5.90
CA TRP A 139 2.50 18.09 -4.60
C TRP A 139 3.47 17.84 -3.43
N PRO A 140 3.31 18.56 -2.30
CA PRO A 140 4.03 18.24 -1.08
C PRO A 140 3.66 16.83 -0.58
N GLN A 141 4.62 16.17 0.07
CA GLN A 141 4.44 14.81 0.58
C GLN A 141 4.91 14.67 2.04
N ALA A 142 4.26 13.79 2.79
CA ALA A 142 4.74 13.27 4.06
C ALA A 142 4.64 11.75 4.06
N THR A 143 5.78 11.06 4.01
CA THR A 143 5.84 9.61 4.05
C THR A 143 5.89 9.09 5.48
N PHE A 144 5.53 7.83 5.69
CA PHE A 144 5.66 7.14 6.99
C PHE A 144 4.86 7.81 8.12
N ALA A 145 3.69 8.33 7.78
CA ALA A 145 2.82 9.01 8.73
C ALA A 145 2.38 8.07 9.84
N SER A 146 2.58 8.47 11.10
CA SER A 146 2.02 7.85 12.30
C SER A 146 0.98 8.73 13.01
N LYS A 147 0.80 9.98 12.55
CA LYS A 147 -0.34 10.84 12.93
C LYS A 147 -0.66 11.82 11.82
N VAL A 148 -1.95 12.03 11.54
CA VAL A 148 -2.46 13.01 10.57
C VAL A 148 -3.49 13.92 11.23
N VAL A 149 -3.36 15.23 11.05
CA VAL A 149 -4.31 16.24 11.56
C VAL A 149 -4.64 17.22 10.44
N LEU A 150 -5.93 17.31 10.08
CA LEU A 150 -6.42 18.22 9.04
C LEU A 150 -7.18 19.42 9.65
N GLU A 151 -6.54 20.57 9.66
CA GLU A 151 -7.05 21.81 10.27
C GLU A 151 -6.65 23.03 9.42
N ASP A 152 -7.51 24.05 9.40
CA ASP A 152 -7.26 25.35 8.75
C ASP A 152 -6.74 25.27 7.30
N GLY A 153 -7.23 24.30 6.53
CA GLY A 153 -6.84 24.10 5.13
C GLY A 153 -5.41 23.56 4.94
N LYS A 154 -4.77 23.10 6.01
CA LYS A 154 -3.45 22.45 6.01
C LYS A 154 -3.55 21.04 6.57
N VAL A 155 -2.52 20.25 6.31
CA VAL A 155 -2.36 18.93 6.94
C VAL A 155 -1.05 18.87 7.70
N THR A 156 -1.14 18.59 9.00
CA THR A 156 0.01 18.36 9.88
C THR A 156 0.20 16.87 10.03
N VAL A 157 1.41 16.37 9.74
CA VAL A 157 1.73 14.95 9.71
C VAL A 157 2.93 14.70 10.60
N THR A 158 2.79 13.78 11.56
CA THR A 158 3.94 13.23 12.30
C THR A 158 4.39 11.95 11.62
N ARG A 159 5.68 11.85 11.34
CA ARG A 159 6.32 10.80 10.54
C ARG A 159 7.27 10.00 11.40
N GLU A 160 7.33 8.71 11.16
CA GLU A 160 8.38 7.83 11.67
C GLU A 160 9.65 8.02 10.85
N VAL A 161 10.76 8.33 11.54
CA VAL A 161 12.10 8.43 10.97
C VAL A 161 13.06 7.60 11.82
N ASP A 162 14.25 7.29 11.31
CA ASP A 162 15.19 6.37 11.98
C ASP A 162 15.50 6.75 13.44
N GLY A 163 15.60 8.05 13.73
CA GLY A 163 15.91 8.58 15.06
C GLY A 163 14.70 8.89 15.95
N GLY A 164 13.46 8.66 15.49
CA GLY A 164 12.25 9.00 16.24
C GLY A 164 11.14 9.57 15.36
N LEU A 165 10.63 10.75 15.74
CA LEU A 165 9.47 11.37 15.08
C LEU A 165 9.83 12.73 14.49
N GLU A 166 9.28 13.03 13.32
CA GLU A 166 9.36 14.33 12.67
C GLU A 166 7.95 14.86 12.35
N THR A 167 7.63 16.10 12.71
CA THR A 167 6.34 16.71 12.39
C THR A 167 6.48 17.74 11.28
N LEU A 168 5.74 17.55 10.18
CA LEU A 168 5.68 18.46 9.04
C LEU A 168 4.29 19.07 8.90
N ALA A 169 4.23 20.29 8.38
CA ALA A 169 2.98 20.92 7.94
C ALA A 169 3.03 21.06 6.41
N LEU A 170 2.01 20.52 5.73
CA LEU A 170 1.89 20.57 4.28
C LEU A 170 0.70 21.44 3.86
N SER A 171 0.90 22.18 2.77
CA SER A 171 -0.19 22.83 2.05
C SER A 171 -0.98 21.78 1.27
N LEU A 172 -2.30 21.95 1.19
CA LEU A 172 -3.13 21.15 0.30
C LEU A 172 -3.09 21.73 -1.13
N PRO A 173 -3.19 20.89 -2.19
CA PRO A 173 -3.33 19.44 -2.13
C PRO A 173 -2.03 18.72 -1.77
N ALA A 174 -2.11 17.57 -1.08
CA ALA A 174 -0.95 16.87 -0.53
C ALA A 174 -1.03 15.33 -0.69
N ILE A 175 0.11 14.67 -0.52
CA ILE A 175 0.23 13.21 -0.51
C ILE A 175 0.75 12.71 0.83
N ILE A 176 0.12 11.68 1.38
CA ILE A 176 0.52 11.04 2.63
C ILE A 176 0.73 9.54 2.38
N THR A 177 1.84 8.99 2.87
CA THR A 177 2.00 7.54 2.96
C THR A 177 1.94 7.06 4.41
N THR A 178 1.20 5.99 4.67
CA THR A 178 0.89 5.54 6.03
C THR A 178 1.92 4.54 6.56
N ASP A 179 2.32 4.71 7.82
CA ASP A 179 3.02 3.67 8.57
C ASP A 179 2.04 2.79 9.36
N LEU A 180 2.49 1.60 9.78
CA LEU A 180 1.70 0.68 10.62
C LEU A 180 1.21 1.32 11.92
N ARG A 181 1.92 2.34 12.43
CA ARG A 181 1.60 3.00 13.70
C ARG A 181 0.47 4.04 13.61
N LEU A 182 0.00 4.38 12.42
CA LEU A 182 -0.97 5.47 12.24
C LEU A 182 -2.32 5.18 12.91
N ASN A 183 -2.85 3.98 12.70
CA ASN A 183 -4.12 3.56 13.22
C ASN A 183 -4.27 2.03 13.20
N GLU A 184 -5.37 1.55 13.77
CA GLU A 184 -5.81 0.17 13.66
C GLU A 184 -7.04 0.12 12.73
N PRO A 185 -6.95 -0.55 11.57
CA PRO A 185 -8.08 -0.71 10.66
C PRO A 185 -9.25 -1.40 11.33
N ARG A 186 -10.47 -0.87 11.13
CA ARG A 186 -11.68 -1.45 11.72
C ARG A 186 -12.02 -2.81 11.10
N TYR A 187 -12.64 -3.68 11.90
CA TYR A 187 -13.24 -4.90 11.36
C TYR A 187 -14.51 -4.60 10.57
N VAL A 188 -14.65 -5.24 9.41
CA VAL A 188 -15.80 -5.05 8.53
C VAL A 188 -16.93 -6.00 8.92
N THR A 189 -18.12 -5.45 9.17
CA THR A 189 -19.31 -6.24 9.51
C THR A 189 -20.02 -6.78 8.26
N LEU A 190 -20.71 -7.93 8.40
CA LEU A 190 -21.51 -8.52 7.30
C LEU A 190 -22.49 -7.53 6.64
N PRO A 191 -23.23 -6.68 7.38
CA PRO A 191 -24.09 -5.66 6.76
C PRO A 191 -23.32 -4.68 5.87
N ASN A 192 -22.11 -4.27 6.26
CA ASN A 192 -21.29 -3.35 5.47
C ASN A 192 -20.75 -4.02 4.20
N ILE A 193 -20.37 -5.30 4.27
CA ILE A 193 -19.99 -6.09 3.09
C ILE A 193 -21.15 -6.12 2.08
N MET A 194 -22.38 -6.33 2.54
CA MET A 194 -23.56 -6.36 1.68
C MET A 194 -23.88 -5.00 1.06
N LYS A 195 -23.72 -3.90 1.82
CA LYS A 195 -23.85 -2.53 1.29
C LYS A 195 -22.76 -2.22 0.26
N ALA A 196 -21.53 -2.67 0.50
CA ALA A 196 -20.39 -2.44 -0.39
C ALA A 196 -20.59 -3.04 -1.78
N LYS A 197 -21.31 -4.17 -1.92
CA LYS A 197 -21.67 -4.74 -3.23
C LYS A 197 -22.55 -3.84 -4.10
N LYS A 198 -23.31 -2.93 -3.48
CA LYS A 198 -24.22 -1.99 -4.18
C LYS A 198 -23.59 -0.64 -4.49
N LYS A 199 -22.44 -0.32 -3.87
CA LYS A 199 -21.72 0.94 -4.11
C LYS A 199 -21.18 0.99 -5.54
N GLN A 200 -21.03 2.19 -6.06
CA GLN A 200 -20.50 2.41 -7.41
C GLN A 200 -19.06 1.90 -7.51
N LEU A 201 -18.76 1.19 -8.59
CA LEU A 201 -17.42 0.77 -8.97
C LEU A 201 -17.26 1.09 -10.46
N ASP A 202 -16.43 2.08 -10.75
CA ASP A 202 -16.11 2.47 -12.12
C ASP A 202 -14.92 1.63 -12.60
N ILE A 203 -14.95 1.21 -13.85
CA ILE A 203 -13.83 0.49 -14.49
C ILE A 203 -13.34 1.38 -15.63
N VAL A 204 -12.05 1.65 -15.65
CA VAL A 204 -11.36 2.43 -16.69
C VAL A 204 -10.13 1.67 -17.15
N LYS A 205 -9.73 1.88 -18.40
CA LYS A 205 -8.47 1.32 -18.92
C LYS A 205 -7.35 2.37 -18.88
N PRO A 206 -6.08 2.00 -18.66
CA PRO A 206 -4.97 2.96 -18.71
C PRO A 206 -4.88 3.74 -20.04
N ASP A 207 -5.25 3.12 -21.16
CA ASP A 207 -5.29 3.78 -22.47
C ASP A 207 -6.29 4.97 -22.50
N GLU A 208 -7.43 4.83 -21.83
CA GLU A 208 -8.44 5.90 -21.69
C GLU A 208 -7.93 7.05 -20.81
N LEU A 209 -6.94 6.76 -19.95
CA LEU A 209 -6.24 7.76 -19.13
C LEU A 209 -5.00 8.33 -19.84
N GLY A 210 -4.67 7.86 -21.05
CA GLY A 210 -3.47 8.26 -21.79
C GLY A 210 -2.16 7.79 -21.13
N VAL A 211 -2.19 6.66 -20.41
CA VAL A 211 -1.04 6.16 -19.66
C VAL A 211 -0.43 4.91 -20.30
N ASP A 212 0.81 5.05 -20.74
CA ASP A 212 1.69 3.91 -21.08
C ASP A 212 2.11 3.14 -19.82
N VAL A 213 1.68 1.89 -19.74
CA VAL A 213 1.97 0.95 -18.65
C VAL A 213 3.13 0.00 -18.95
N ALA A 214 3.87 0.21 -20.05
CA ALA A 214 4.99 -0.65 -20.41
C ALA A 214 6.07 -0.70 -19.31
N PRO A 215 6.55 -1.89 -18.91
CA PRO A 215 7.62 -2.05 -17.94
C PRO A 215 8.90 -1.33 -18.37
N ARG A 216 9.58 -0.69 -17.41
CA ARG A 216 10.89 -0.06 -17.62
C ARG A 216 12.04 -0.90 -17.09
N VAL A 217 11.75 -1.73 -16.10
CA VAL A 217 12.67 -2.72 -15.55
C VAL A 217 12.24 -4.11 -15.99
N LYS A 218 13.19 -4.99 -16.26
CA LYS A 218 12.91 -6.40 -16.57
C LYS A 218 13.48 -7.29 -15.47
N THR A 219 12.62 -8.04 -14.81
CA THR A 219 13.05 -9.08 -13.86
C THR A 219 13.66 -10.24 -14.65
N LEU A 220 14.96 -10.49 -14.43
CA LEU A 220 15.67 -11.57 -15.13
C LEU A 220 15.47 -12.93 -14.47
N LYS A 221 15.43 -12.95 -13.14
CA LYS A 221 15.31 -14.18 -12.35
C LYS A 221 14.85 -13.86 -10.93
N VAL A 222 14.03 -14.74 -10.39
CA VAL A 222 13.69 -14.82 -8.96
C VAL A 222 14.24 -16.15 -8.43
N ALA A 223 14.83 -16.12 -7.23
CA ALA A 223 15.41 -17.29 -6.59
C ALA A 223 15.12 -17.27 -5.08
N GLU A 224 15.03 -18.45 -4.46
CA GLU A 224 14.95 -18.52 -3.01
C GLU A 224 16.24 -17.96 -2.37
N PRO A 225 16.13 -17.24 -1.25
CA PRO A 225 17.31 -16.81 -0.51
C PRO A 225 18.10 -18.03 0.00
N PRO A 226 19.41 -17.88 0.27
CA PRO A 226 20.22 -18.95 0.83
C PRO A 226 19.59 -19.51 2.11
N LYS A 227 19.45 -20.84 2.18
CA LYS A 227 18.96 -21.50 3.40
C LYS A 227 19.96 -21.24 4.53
N ARG A 228 19.48 -20.66 5.63
CA ARG A 228 20.29 -20.49 6.84
C ARG A 228 20.70 -21.86 7.37
N SER A 229 21.97 -22.01 7.75
CA SER A 229 22.45 -23.22 8.44
C SER A 229 21.69 -23.44 9.74
N ALA A 230 21.51 -24.70 10.12
CA ALA A 230 20.86 -25.04 11.37
C ALA A 230 21.66 -24.46 12.55
N GLY A 231 20.96 -23.77 13.44
CA GLY A 231 21.55 -23.25 14.67
C GLY A 231 21.76 -24.36 15.71
N VAL A 232 22.46 -24.02 16.79
CA VAL A 232 22.69 -24.91 17.94
C VAL A 232 21.91 -24.37 19.15
N LYS A 233 21.20 -25.26 19.86
CA LYS A 233 20.63 -24.95 21.17
C LYS A 233 21.67 -25.20 22.26
N VAL A 234 21.83 -24.26 23.18
CA VAL A 234 22.80 -24.34 24.29
C VAL A 234 22.07 -24.50 25.62
N PRO A 235 22.65 -25.22 26.59
CA PRO A 235 21.99 -25.53 27.87
C PRO A 235 21.92 -24.33 28.82
N ASP A 236 22.81 -23.35 28.69
CA ASP A 236 22.94 -22.23 29.63
C ASP A 236 23.60 -20.99 28.99
N VAL A 237 23.56 -19.88 29.73
CA VAL A 237 24.14 -18.59 29.33
C VAL A 237 25.66 -18.65 29.20
N ALA A 238 26.35 -19.41 30.06
CA ALA A 238 27.80 -19.52 30.03
C ALA A 238 28.27 -20.17 28.72
N THR A 239 27.58 -21.24 28.29
CA THR A 239 27.81 -21.93 27.02
C THR A 239 27.49 -21.02 25.83
N LEU A 240 26.42 -20.22 25.92
CA LEU A 240 26.10 -19.23 24.88
C LEU A 240 27.25 -18.22 24.71
N VAL A 241 27.69 -17.58 25.80
CA VAL A 241 28.77 -16.58 25.77
C VAL A 241 30.07 -17.20 25.28
N ALA A 242 30.42 -18.41 25.74
CA ALA A 242 31.61 -19.13 25.29
C ALA A 242 31.57 -19.39 23.78
N LYS A 243 30.43 -19.82 23.23
CA LYS A 243 30.26 -20.02 21.77
C LYS A 243 30.30 -18.71 21.00
N LEU A 244 29.66 -17.65 21.51
CA LEU A 244 29.65 -16.35 20.85
C LEU A 244 31.04 -15.72 20.78
N LYS A 245 31.84 -15.88 21.85
CA LYS A 245 33.22 -15.36 21.91
C LYS A 245 34.21 -16.20 21.10
N ASN A 246 34.18 -17.53 21.27
CA ASN A 246 35.23 -18.40 20.74
C ASN A 246 34.92 -18.96 19.35
N GLU A 247 33.66 -19.30 19.06
CA GLU A 247 33.25 -19.89 17.77
C GLU A 247 32.76 -18.81 16.80
N ALA A 248 31.79 -17.98 17.22
CA ALA A 248 31.17 -16.98 16.35
C ALA A 248 31.96 -15.66 16.26
N LYS A 249 32.76 -15.33 17.29
CA LYS A 249 33.59 -14.10 17.40
C LYS A 249 32.80 -12.80 17.19
N VAL A 250 31.63 -12.70 17.80
CA VAL A 250 30.74 -11.53 17.70
C VAL A 250 30.66 -10.68 18.98
N ILE A 251 31.34 -11.13 20.05
CA ILE A 251 31.48 -10.44 21.34
C ILE A 251 32.89 -10.67 21.90
#